data_AF-A0AA96E4T3-F1
#
_entry.id   AF-A0AA96E4T3-F1
#
_cell.length_a   1.000
_cell.length_b   1.000
_cell.length_c   1.000
_cell.angle_alpha   90.00
_cell.angle_beta   90.00
_cell.angle_gamma   90.00
#
_symmetry.space_group_name_H-M   'P 1'
#
loop_
_entity.id
_entity.type
_entity.pdbx_description
1 polymer ?
#
loop_
_entity_poly.entity_id
_entity_poly.type
_entity_poly.pdbx_seq_one_letter_code
_entity_poly.pdbx_strand_id
1 'polypeptide(L)'
;MAITKTQAVQGLAALMFGQAVGTASAANFREILATNPSIYDLANNLAATDAFNSQFREGATTQDKIDLVLGRLGLEEGSDSYATANAFVNARLEAGVPAGQVIAEIGEKLLADSIPRGFAEASQVLEDAIERSNAYLEAGNEGNAPLQLGDGLTTALLAEAIEQLQTAINAREEFLEETAQVEGVADIIEDGGYTAADGTTVALQDEEGNDLDIANSTDAEVSAAAVRAYYASEAEVVGDNALIDDDGFAGREASVQDTLIQSAQTQAENQVTTTGNTLGTDGVNAVNTAQSRLSAVNTAVETRDTAGSAFAGEFARFNTVNADQAVINRPDGTNVDFANGDELQENDILEIGGADVATLNSNGTFTLIDGANFDSSTVNGFDALLSAASAFGRAQVRLDTAENRADAAFDAAFGDGQGTVGYADFTSTDADGDFVIDTSSAAFATGLDNEVAYIDALNARTTLNADIADFQEARDLNTQLEALTEAVTEANDVLTEDYEYNVITDFGDATNENDLYVFVDDAGTQNDIDNFGDEGTDYIFFGEGYTAVALTEGQTINDRVGSASQLEIFWQQDGNNLVLYVEANEASGTDLNGGDITEITLTGVNVQDVDFSNGFLSVNSAA
;
A
#
# COMPACT_ATOMS: atom_id res chain seq x y z
N MET A 1 -40.00 -18.54 -6.26
CA MET A 1 -38.66 -17.99 -6.51
C MET A 1 -38.24 -17.33 -5.21
N ALA A 2 -37.07 -17.65 -4.64
CA ALA A 2 -36.65 -16.99 -3.39
C ALA A 2 -36.35 -15.52 -3.70
N ILE A 3 -37.09 -14.60 -3.07
CA ILE A 3 -36.87 -13.15 -3.17
C ILE A 3 -35.45 -12.88 -2.66
N THR A 4 -34.64 -12.17 -3.44
CA THR A 4 -33.31 -11.76 -2.97
C THR A 4 -33.46 -10.67 -1.90
N LYS A 5 -32.50 -10.56 -0.98
CA LYS A 5 -32.51 -9.46 0.01
C LYS A 5 -32.66 -8.09 -0.65
N THR A 6 -32.01 -7.88 -1.79
CA THR A 6 -32.10 -6.67 -2.61
C THR A 6 -33.52 -6.40 -3.12
N GLN A 7 -34.23 -7.41 -3.63
CA GLN A 7 -35.62 -7.26 -4.08
C GLN A 7 -36.56 -6.93 -2.91
N ALA A 8 -36.30 -7.49 -1.73
CA ALA A 8 -37.11 -7.23 -0.55
C ALA A 8 -36.96 -5.78 -0.04
N VAL A 9 -35.76 -5.22 -0.12
CA VAL A 9 -35.48 -3.79 0.15
C VAL A 9 -36.18 -2.87 -0.84
N GLN A 10 -36.05 -3.14 -2.13
CA GLN A 10 -36.67 -2.32 -3.18
C GLN A 10 -38.19 -2.32 -3.03
N GLY A 11 -38.78 -3.48 -2.72
CA GLY A 11 -40.19 -3.61 -2.43
C GLY A 11 -40.61 -2.83 -1.18
N LEU A 12 -39.82 -2.91 -0.11
CA LEU A 12 -40.05 -2.19 1.14
C LEU A 12 -40.03 -0.67 0.94
N ALA A 13 -39.01 -0.16 0.25
CA ALA A 13 -38.90 1.27 -0.06
C ALA A 13 -40.04 1.74 -0.99
N ALA A 14 -40.42 0.95 -2.00
CA ALA A 14 -41.57 1.24 -2.84
C ALA A 14 -42.88 1.33 -2.05
N LEU A 15 -43.09 0.43 -1.08
CA LEU A 15 -44.24 0.45 -0.17
C LEU A 15 -44.23 1.69 0.73
N MET A 16 -43.08 2.03 1.29
CA MET A 16 -42.94 3.08 2.29
C MET A 16 -42.86 4.49 1.72
N PHE A 17 -42.42 4.65 0.47
CA PHE A 17 -42.21 5.97 -0.14
C PHE A 17 -42.98 6.16 -1.46
N GLY A 18 -43.51 5.09 -2.06
CA GLY A 18 -44.27 5.15 -3.31
C GLY A 18 -43.40 5.50 -4.53
N GLN A 19 -42.08 5.33 -4.44
CA GLN A 19 -41.12 5.69 -5.48
C GLN A 19 -40.12 4.55 -5.71
N ALA A 20 -39.48 4.55 -6.88
CA ALA A 20 -38.37 3.65 -7.18
C ALA A 20 -37.13 4.10 -6.39
N VAL A 21 -36.30 3.14 -5.95
CA VAL A 21 -35.06 3.43 -5.22
C VAL A 21 -33.98 3.83 -6.21
N GLY A 22 -33.35 4.99 -6.01
CA GLY A 22 -32.17 5.43 -6.78
C GLY A 22 -30.90 4.69 -6.36
N THR A 23 -29.81 4.89 -7.11
CA THR A 23 -28.49 4.25 -6.90
C THR A 23 -27.94 4.46 -5.50
N ALA A 24 -27.91 5.70 -5.01
CA ALA A 24 -27.42 6.04 -3.66
C ALA A 24 -28.26 5.36 -2.57
N SER A 25 -29.58 5.54 -2.56
CA SER A 25 -30.44 4.89 -1.55
C SER A 25 -30.38 3.35 -1.61
N ALA A 26 -30.18 2.76 -2.80
CA ALA A 26 -30.03 1.32 -2.93
C ALA A 26 -28.65 0.82 -2.47
N ALA A 27 -27.60 1.64 -2.53
CA ALA A 27 -26.31 1.35 -1.91
C ALA A 27 -26.46 1.37 -0.38
N ASN A 28 -27.00 2.46 0.18
CA ASN A 28 -27.20 2.60 1.63
C ASN A 28 -28.08 1.47 2.21
N PHE A 29 -29.14 1.05 1.50
CA PHE A 29 -29.95 -0.07 2.00
C PHE A 29 -29.25 -1.44 1.90
N ARG A 30 -28.32 -1.64 0.95
CA ARG A 30 -27.52 -2.87 0.83
C ARG A 30 -26.53 -2.97 1.98
N GLU A 31 -25.88 -1.85 2.30
CA GLU A 31 -24.94 -1.68 3.40
C GLU A 31 -25.63 -1.90 4.76
N ILE A 32 -26.78 -1.27 5.01
CA ILE A 32 -27.57 -1.50 6.23
C ILE A 32 -27.95 -2.99 6.38
N LEU A 33 -28.27 -3.69 5.28
CA LEU A 33 -28.56 -5.13 5.31
C LEU A 33 -27.32 -6.04 5.43
N ALA A 34 -26.13 -5.53 5.12
CA ALA A 34 -24.87 -6.23 5.36
C ALA A 34 -24.54 -6.20 6.85
N THR A 35 -24.69 -5.04 7.48
CA THR A 35 -24.38 -4.80 8.90
C THR A 35 -25.48 -5.33 9.84
N ASN A 36 -26.75 -5.18 9.48
CA ASN A 36 -27.87 -5.81 10.18
C ASN A 36 -28.75 -6.61 9.20
N PRO A 37 -28.63 -7.96 9.17
CA PRO A 37 -29.30 -8.78 8.17
C PRO A 37 -30.83 -8.85 8.32
N SER A 38 -31.41 -8.24 9.35
CA SER A 38 -32.85 -8.21 9.60
C SER A 38 -33.54 -7.14 8.76
N ILE A 39 -34.31 -7.57 7.76
CA ILE A 39 -35.17 -6.65 6.97
C ILE A 39 -36.25 -5.96 7.82
N TYR A 40 -36.66 -6.58 8.92
CA TYR A 40 -37.62 -5.98 9.84
C TYR A 40 -37.03 -4.80 10.61
N ASP A 41 -35.73 -4.85 10.91
CA ASP A 41 -35.04 -3.76 11.60
C ASP A 41 -34.86 -2.57 10.65
N LEU A 42 -34.43 -2.83 9.41
CA LEU A 42 -34.40 -1.82 8.34
C LEU A 42 -35.78 -1.17 8.14
N ALA A 43 -36.84 -1.97 8.09
CA ALA A 43 -38.20 -1.45 7.94
C ALA A 43 -38.64 -0.57 9.12
N ASN A 44 -38.26 -0.93 10.34
CA ASN A 44 -38.53 -0.12 11.53
C ASN A 44 -37.78 1.19 11.50
N ASN A 45 -36.51 1.17 11.11
CA ASN A 45 -35.68 2.37 10.98
C ASN A 45 -36.25 3.30 9.91
N LEU A 46 -36.59 2.76 8.74
CA LEU A 46 -37.24 3.53 7.67
C LEU A 46 -38.58 4.14 8.14
N ALA A 47 -39.35 3.43 8.97
CA ALA A 47 -40.63 3.92 9.47
C ALA A 47 -40.49 5.01 10.53
N ALA A 48 -39.30 5.13 11.13
CA ALA A 48 -38.98 6.18 12.08
C ALA A 48 -38.50 7.48 11.39
N THR A 49 -38.12 7.42 10.10
CA THR A 49 -37.58 8.58 9.38
C THR A 49 -38.58 9.73 9.21
N ASP A 50 -38.07 10.94 9.16
CA ASP A 50 -38.86 12.13 8.82
C ASP A 50 -39.38 12.08 7.39
N ALA A 51 -38.63 11.47 6.47
CA ALA A 51 -39.10 11.22 5.12
C ALA A 51 -40.32 10.29 5.07
N PHE A 52 -40.43 9.31 5.97
CA PHE A 52 -41.62 8.48 6.10
C PHE A 52 -42.74 9.25 6.80
N ASN A 53 -42.44 9.94 7.90
CA ASN A 53 -43.43 10.62 8.72
C ASN A 53 -44.04 11.87 8.04
N SER A 54 -43.28 12.59 7.20
CA SER A 54 -43.72 13.77 6.46
C SER A 54 -44.78 13.48 5.38
N GLN A 55 -44.95 12.20 5.01
CA GLN A 55 -46.00 11.77 4.09
C GLN A 55 -47.39 11.83 4.73
N PHE A 56 -47.44 11.96 6.06
CA PHE A 56 -48.66 12.05 6.83
C PHE A 56 -48.91 13.49 7.26
N ARG A 57 -50.19 13.88 7.30
CA ARG A 57 -50.57 15.18 7.87
C ARG A 57 -50.28 15.18 9.38
N GLU A 58 -49.95 16.34 9.93
CA GLU A 58 -49.80 16.51 11.37
C GLU A 58 -51.07 16.02 12.10
N GLY A 59 -50.90 15.11 13.07
CA GLY A 59 -52.00 14.46 13.77
C GLY A 59 -52.68 13.30 13.02
N ALA A 60 -52.08 12.78 11.95
CA ALA A 60 -52.57 11.60 11.24
C ALA A 60 -52.77 10.41 12.19
N THR A 61 -53.93 9.78 12.07
CA THR A 61 -54.28 8.59 12.84
C THR A 61 -53.55 7.36 12.30
N THR A 62 -53.49 6.30 13.10
CA THR A 62 -52.99 4.99 12.65
C THR A 62 -53.73 4.53 11.38
N GLN A 63 -55.03 4.78 11.29
CA GLN A 63 -55.81 4.41 10.10
C GLN A 63 -55.37 5.19 8.87
N ASP A 64 -55.11 6.50 8.99
CA ASP A 64 -54.61 7.31 7.86
C ASP A 64 -53.27 6.77 7.32
N LYS A 65 -52.42 6.24 8.21
CA LYS A 65 -51.15 5.61 7.81
C LYS A 65 -51.35 4.28 7.08
N ILE A 66 -52.28 3.45 7.57
CA ILE A 66 -52.65 2.18 6.95
C ILE A 66 -53.22 2.43 5.55
N ASP A 67 -54.10 3.43 5.42
CA ASP A 67 -54.78 3.76 4.16
C ASP A 67 -53.79 4.19 3.08
N LEU A 68 -52.76 4.96 3.45
CA LEU A 68 -51.70 5.34 2.53
C LEU A 68 -50.92 4.13 2.01
N VAL A 69 -50.46 3.25 2.92
CA VAL A 69 -49.64 2.08 2.55
C VAL A 69 -50.45 1.09 1.72
N LEU A 70 -51.70 0.80 2.11
CA LEU A 70 -52.57 -0.10 1.34
C LEU A 70 -53.00 0.51 0.01
N GLY A 71 -53.24 1.83 -0.02
CA GLY A 71 -53.56 2.56 -1.25
C GLY A 71 -52.44 2.50 -2.29
N ARG A 72 -51.17 2.51 -1.86
CA ARG A 72 -50.01 2.32 -2.75
C ARG A 72 -49.96 0.96 -3.43
N LEU A 73 -50.52 -0.05 -2.79
CA LEU A 73 -50.70 -1.38 -3.35
C LEU A 73 -51.93 -1.49 -4.27
N GLY A 74 -52.60 -0.37 -4.56
CA GLY A 74 -53.83 -0.36 -5.36
C GLY A 74 -55.03 -0.97 -4.64
N LEU A 75 -54.98 -1.14 -3.31
CA LEU A 75 -56.10 -1.66 -2.55
C LEU A 75 -57.09 -0.54 -2.25
N GLU A 76 -58.20 -0.52 -2.98
CA GLU A 76 -59.24 0.48 -2.81
C GLU A 76 -60.04 0.27 -1.51
N GLU A 77 -60.26 1.37 -0.77
CA GLU A 77 -61.09 1.37 0.42
C GLU A 77 -62.50 0.84 0.10
N GLY A 78 -62.96 -0.15 0.87
CA GLY A 78 -64.24 -0.82 0.65
C GLY A 78 -64.19 -2.08 -0.22
N SER A 79 -63.03 -2.44 -0.78
CA SER A 79 -62.82 -3.75 -1.42
C SER A 79 -62.60 -4.87 -0.38
N ASP A 80 -62.94 -6.12 -0.76
CA ASP A 80 -62.71 -7.30 0.10
C ASP A 80 -61.21 -7.48 0.43
N SER A 81 -60.33 -7.17 -0.53
CA SER A 81 -58.87 -7.25 -0.38
C SER A 81 -58.35 -6.19 0.58
N TYR A 82 -58.83 -4.94 0.46
CA TYR A 82 -58.49 -3.88 1.41
C TYR A 82 -58.97 -4.22 2.83
N ALA A 83 -60.20 -4.69 2.99
CA ALA A 83 -60.73 -5.08 4.31
C ALA A 83 -59.89 -6.21 4.94
N THR A 84 -59.46 -7.17 4.14
CA THR A 84 -58.59 -8.28 4.58
C THR A 84 -57.21 -7.77 5.00
N ALA A 85 -56.58 -6.88 4.24
CA ALA A 85 -55.28 -6.30 4.59
C ALA A 85 -55.37 -5.38 5.81
N ASN A 86 -56.38 -4.52 5.88
CA ASN A 86 -56.61 -3.64 7.02
C ASN A 86 -56.83 -4.46 8.32
N ALA A 87 -57.55 -5.57 8.25
CA ALA A 87 -57.72 -6.48 9.38
C ALA A 87 -56.38 -7.14 9.81
N PHE A 88 -55.54 -7.53 8.85
CA PHE A 88 -54.20 -8.04 9.13
C PHE A 88 -53.34 -6.99 9.84
N VAL A 89 -53.26 -5.78 9.29
CA VAL A 89 -52.42 -4.71 9.83
C VAL A 89 -52.85 -4.34 11.24
N ASN A 90 -54.15 -4.11 11.46
CA ASN A 90 -54.67 -3.80 12.79
C ASN A 90 -54.39 -4.93 13.80
N ALA A 91 -54.56 -6.20 13.41
CA ALA A 91 -54.26 -7.32 14.29
C ALA A 91 -52.79 -7.40 14.70
N ARG A 92 -51.86 -7.03 13.81
CA ARG A 92 -50.42 -7.00 14.12
C ARG A 92 -50.07 -5.81 15.02
N LEU A 93 -50.60 -4.63 14.72
CA LEU A 93 -50.39 -3.43 15.55
C LEU A 93 -50.97 -3.61 16.96
N GLU A 94 -52.17 -4.22 17.09
CA GLU A 94 -52.77 -4.57 18.39
C GLU A 94 -51.92 -5.59 19.18
N ALA A 95 -51.17 -6.44 18.48
CA ALA A 95 -50.22 -7.37 19.08
C ALA A 95 -48.88 -6.70 19.50
N GLY A 96 -48.74 -5.39 19.34
CA GLY A 96 -47.54 -4.63 19.70
C GLY A 96 -46.42 -4.72 18.67
N VAL A 97 -46.70 -5.16 17.45
CA VAL A 97 -45.70 -5.25 16.37
C VAL A 97 -45.44 -3.85 15.82
N PRO A 98 -44.18 -3.40 15.71
CA PRO A 98 -43.84 -2.10 15.15
C PRO A 98 -44.31 -1.93 13.70
N ALA A 99 -44.69 -0.70 13.31
CA ALA A 99 -45.30 -0.43 12.01
C ALA A 99 -44.38 -0.80 10.82
N GLY A 100 -43.08 -0.55 10.91
CA GLY A 100 -42.11 -0.93 9.89
C GLY A 100 -42.10 -2.44 9.63
N GLN A 101 -42.01 -3.24 10.70
CA GLN A 101 -42.09 -4.69 10.63
C GLN A 101 -43.42 -5.16 10.00
N VAL A 102 -44.55 -4.53 10.33
CA VAL A 102 -45.84 -4.88 9.69
C VAL A 102 -45.81 -4.61 8.19
N ILE A 103 -45.20 -3.51 7.74
CA ILE A 103 -45.06 -3.18 6.31
C ILE A 103 -44.17 -4.20 5.60
N ALA A 104 -43.05 -4.59 6.20
CA ALA A 104 -42.18 -5.64 5.66
C ALA A 104 -42.92 -6.99 5.54
N GLU A 105 -43.71 -7.38 6.55
CA GLU A 105 -44.52 -8.61 6.50
C GLU A 105 -45.59 -8.58 5.39
N ILE A 106 -46.14 -7.40 5.06
CA ILE A 106 -47.04 -7.25 3.91
C ILE A 106 -46.28 -7.52 2.61
N GLY A 107 -45.10 -6.90 2.44
CA GLY A 107 -44.26 -7.12 1.27
C GLY A 107 -43.90 -8.59 1.07
N GLU A 108 -43.47 -9.28 2.13
CA GLU A 108 -43.15 -10.71 2.09
C GLU A 108 -44.35 -11.57 1.69
N LYS A 109 -45.56 -11.27 2.21
CA LYS A 109 -46.77 -12.02 1.87
C LYS A 109 -47.22 -11.81 0.44
N LEU A 110 -46.99 -10.63 -0.11
CA LEU A 110 -47.33 -10.30 -1.49
C LEU A 110 -46.34 -10.92 -2.47
N LEU A 111 -45.06 -11.00 -2.13
CA LEU A 111 -44.02 -11.59 -2.98
C LEU A 111 -43.84 -13.11 -2.79
N ALA A 112 -44.65 -13.74 -1.94
CA ALA A 112 -44.57 -15.18 -1.68
C ALA A 112 -45.10 -16.01 -2.87
N ASP A 113 -44.55 -17.22 -3.05
CA ASP A 113 -44.96 -18.17 -4.10
C ASP A 113 -46.47 -18.52 -4.08
N SER A 114 -47.13 -18.34 -2.93
CA SER A 114 -48.58 -18.49 -2.77
C SER A 114 -49.22 -17.19 -2.25
N ILE A 115 -49.54 -16.29 -3.17
CA ILE A 115 -50.17 -15.01 -2.86
C ILE A 115 -51.59 -15.24 -2.28
N PRO A 116 -51.98 -14.53 -1.20
CA PRO A 116 -53.34 -14.59 -0.69
C PRO A 116 -54.40 -14.27 -1.75
N ARG A 117 -55.53 -14.99 -1.72
CA ARG A 117 -56.60 -14.81 -2.70
C ARG A 117 -57.14 -13.37 -2.66
N GLY A 118 -57.18 -12.71 -3.81
CA GLY A 118 -57.63 -11.31 -3.95
C GLY A 118 -56.50 -10.27 -3.95
N PHE A 119 -55.24 -10.68 -3.78
CA PHE A 119 -54.07 -9.78 -3.73
C PHE A 119 -53.17 -9.86 -4.96
N ALA A 120 -53.62 -10.49 -6.05
CA ALA A 120 -52.82 -10.60 -7.27
C ALA A 120 -52.46 -9.24 -7.87
N GLU A 121 -53.39 -8.28 -7.84
CA GLU A 121 -53.14 -6.92 -8.32
C GLU A 121 -52.16 -6.16 -7.42
N ALA A 122 -52.29 -6.28 -6.10
CA ALA A 122 -51.34 -5.69 -5.15
C ALA A 122 -49.93 -6.28 -5.26
N SER A 123 -49.82 -7.59 -5.51
CA SER A 123 -48.56 -8.26 -5.81
C SER A 123 -47.92 -7.70 -7.08
N GLN A 124 -48.71 -7.57 -8.16
CA GLN A 124 -48.23 -7.02 -9.42
C GLN A 124 -47.72 -5.59 -9.26
N VAL A 125 -48.44 -4.74 -8.51
CA VAL A 125 -48.00 -3.36 -8.25
C VAL A 125 -46.64 -3.32 -7.55
N LEU A 126 -46.41 -4.23 -6.60
CA LEU A 126 -45.13 -4.34 -5.89
C LEU A 126 -44.01 -4.87 -6.79
N GLU A 127 -44.28 -5.89 -7.61
CA GLU A 127 -43.34 -6.42 -8.60
C GLU A 127 -42.94 -5.35 -9.65
N ASP A 128 -43.92 -4.60 -10.18
CA ASP A 128 -43.68 -3.50 -11.12
C ASP A 128 -42.85 -2.37 -10.50
N ALA A 129 -42.96 -2.16 -9.18
CA ALA A 129 -42.13 -1.18 -8.47
C ALA A 129 -40.69 -1.66 -8.30
N ILE A 130 -40.49 -2.95 -7.97
CA ILE A 130 -39.16 -3.58 -7.90
C ILE A 130 -38.50 -3.59 -9.28
N GLU A 131 -39.23 -3.95 -10.33
CA GLU A 131 -38.73 -3.97 -11.72
C GLU A 131 -38.29 -2.57 -12.16
N ARG A 132 -39.12 -1.54 -11.89
CA ARG A 132 -38.72 -0.16 -12.13
C ARG A 132 -37.45 0.20 -11.36
N SER A 133 -37.37 -0.14 -10.08
CA SER A 133 -36.16 0.13 -9.28
C SER A 133 -34.92 -0.52 -9.89
N ASN A 134 -34.99 -1.76 -10.34
CA ASN A 134 -33.87 -2.42 -11.02
C ASN A 134 -33.50 -1.73 -12.32
N ALA A 135 -34.47 -1.33 -13.15
CA ALA A 135 -34.21 -0.59 -14.38
C ALA A 135 -33.58 0.79 -14.11
N TYR A 136 -33.91 1.44 -13.00
CA TYR A 136 -33.26 2.70 -12.58
C TYR A 136 -31.80 2.48 -12.18
N LEU A 137 -31.50 1.41 -11.43
CA LEU A 137 -30.15 1.05 -11.02
C LEU A 137 -29.27 0.65 -12.21
N GLU A 138 -29.79 -0.15 -13.13
CA GLU A 138 -29.07 -0.56 -14.35
C GLU A 138 -28.77 0.60 -15.28
N ALA A 139 -29.58 1.67 -15.24
CA ALA A 139 -29.40 2.85 -16.07
C ALA A 139 -28.44 3.90 -15.47
N GLY A 140 -27.92 3.69 -14.25
CA GLY A 140 -27.02 4.64 -13.58
C GLY A 140 -27.66 6.01 -13.32
N ASN A 141 -28.99 6.10 -13.30
CA ASN A 141 -29.66 7.37 -13.09
C ASN A 141 -29.68 7.73 -11.61
N GLU A 142 -29.12 8.89 -11.27
CA GLU A 142 -29.32 9.58 -10.00
C GLU A 142 -30.82 9.90 -9.83
N GLY A 143 -31.52 9.03 -9.12
CA GLY A 143 -32.91 9.28 -8.71
C GLY A 143 -32.96 10.35 -7.61
N ASN A 144 -34.10 11.05 -7.51
CA ASN A 144 -34.37 12.16 -6.58
C ASN A 144 -33.73 11.99 -5.20
N ALA A 145 -33.16 13.12 -4.71
CA ALA A 145 -32.58 13.41 -3.39
C ALA A 145 -32.61 12.27 -2.34
N PRO A 146 -31.46 11.94 -1.73
CA PRO A 146 -31.36 10.90 -0.73
C PRO A 146 -32.39 11.10 0.39
N LEU A 147 -33.06 10.03 0.78
CA LEU A 147 -33.90 10.01 1.98
C LEU A 147 -33.01 10.38 3.17
N GLN A 148 -33.12 11.62 3.67
CA GLN A 148 -32.39 12.06 4.87
C GLN A 148 -32.83 11.18 6.04
N LEU A 149 -31.90 10.34 6.49
CA LEU A 149 -32.02 9.50 7.67
C LEU A 149 -31.56 10.35 8.86
N GLY A 150 -32.19 10.20 10.03
CA GLY A 150 -31.91 11.07 11.19
C GLY A 150 -30.45 11.01 11.65
N ASP A 151 -30.01 12.03 12.40
CA ASP A 151 -28.61 12.35 12.75
C ASP A 151 -27.73 11.19 13.28
N GLY A 152 -28.35 10.17 13.91
CA GLY A 152 -27.64 8.97 14.37
C GLY A 152 -27.26 7.97 13.27
N LEU A 153 -27.87 8.07 12.08
CA LEU A 153 -27.54 7.25 10.92
C LEU A 153 -26.62 7.99 9.94
N THR A 154 -26.66 9.33 9.90
CA THR A 154 -25.69 10.13 9.14
C THR A 154 -24.29 10.01 9.73
N THR A 155 -24.14 9.98 11.05
CA THR A 155 -22.83 9.76 11.70
C THR A 155 -22.27 8.36 11.43
N ALA A 156 -23.10 7.31 11.41
CA ALA A 156 -22.63 5.95 11.08
C ALA A 156 -22.18 5.83 9.60
N LEU A 157 -22.90 6.45 8.67
CA LEU A 157 -22.51 6.47 7.25
C LEU A 157 -21.29 7.36 7.02
N LEU A 158 -21.16 8.46 7.78
CA LEU A 158 -19.98 9.32 7.77
C LEU A 158 -18.76 8.58 8.32
N ALA A 159 -18.91 7.79 9.41
CA ALA A 159 -17.84 6.94 9.93
C ALA A 159 -17.34 5.97 8.85
N GLU A 160 -18.25 5.28 8.17
CA GLU A 160 -17.88 4.31 7.13
C GLU A 160 -17.18 4.98 5.93
N ALA A 161 -17.62 6.16 5.50
CA ALA A 161 -16.96 6.94 4.45
C ALA A 161 -15.55 7.40 4.87
N ILE A 162 -15.38 7.82 6.13
CA ILE A 162 -14.06 8.17 6.68
C ILE A 162 -13.16 6.93 6.79
N GLU A 163 -13.68 5.80 7.24
CA GLU A 163 -12.92 4.54 7.31
C GLU A 163 -12.48 4.08 5.91
N GLN A 164 -13.32 4.27 4.88
CA GLN A 164 -12.94 4.01 3.49
C GLN A 164 -11.83 4.94 3.01
N LEU A 165 -11.91 6.24 3.34
CA LEU A 165 -10.85 7.21 3.04
C LEU A 165 -9.54 6.83 3.75
N GLN A 166 -9.58 6.54 5.05
CA GLN A 166 -8.42 6.10 5.83
C GLN A 166 -7.84 4.80 5.29
N THR A 167 -8.68 3.84 4.90
CA THR A 167 -8.24 2.59 4.27
C THR A 167 -7.52 2.85 2.94
N ALA A 168 -8.05 3.75 2.11
CA ALA A 168 -7.43 4.12 0.84
C ALA A 168 -6.10 4.86 1.03
N ILE A 169 -6.01 5.76 2.02
CA ILE A 169 -4.78 6.46 2.39
C ILE A 169 -3.73 5.45 2.89
N ASN A 170 -4.07 4.61 3.86
CA ASN A 170 -3.16 3.60 4.40
C ASN A 170 -2.68 2.62 3.31
N ALA A 171 -3.56 2.21 2.40
CA ALA A 171 -3.17 1.35 1.28
C ALA A 171 -2.21 2.04 0.32
N ARG A 172 -2.35 3.36 0.12
CA ARG A 172 -1.39 4.16 -0.65
C ARG A 172 -0.06 4.28 0.08
N GLU A 173 -0.07 4.58 1.37
CA GLU A 173 1.14 4.69 2.21
C GLU A 173 1.91 3.36 2.26
N GLU A 174 1.23 2.25 2.56
CA GLU A 174 1.83 0.91 2.57
C GLU A 174 2.41 0.56 1.20
N PHE A 175 1.71 0.88 0.11
CA PHE A 175 2.22 0.70 -1.24
C PHE A 175 3.49 1.54 -1.50
N LEU A 176 3.53 2.79 -1.04
CA LEU A 176 4.71 3.66 -1.19
C LEU A 176 5.90 3.15 -0.37
N GLU A 177 5.67 2.66 0.85
CA GLU A 177 6.71 2.05 1.70
C GLU A 177 7.24 0.74 1.10
N GLU A 178 6.37 -0.09 0.51
CA GLU A 178 6.78 -1.31 -0.21
C GLU A 178 7.52 -0.97 -1.50
N THR A 179 7.06 0.02 -2.26
CA THR A 179 7.67 0.46 -3.53
C THR A 179 9.06 1.02 -3.31
N ALA A 180 9.28 1.74 -2.21
CA ALA A 180 10.59 2.23 -1.78
C ALA A 180 11.63 1.11 -1.56
N GLN A 181 11.19 -0.12 -1.33
CA GLN A 181 12.04 -1.29 -1.09
C GLN A 181 12.29 -2.13 -2.35
N VAL A 182 11.67 -1.79 -3.48
CA VAL A 182 11.88 -2.50 -4.75
C VAL A 182 13.25 -2.12 -5.31
N GLU A 183 14.14 -3.11 -5.42
CA GLU A 183 15.55 -2.96 -5.81
C GLU A 183 15.73 -2.17 -7.12
N GLY A 184 14.94 -2.45 -8.16
CA GLY A 184 15.01 -1.70 -9.43
C GLY A 184 14.59 -0.23 -9.32
N VAL A 185 13.67 0.10 -8.40
CA VAL A 185 13.29 1.50 -8.13
C VAL A 185 14.35 2.18 -7.27
N ALA A 186 14.90 1.47 -6.29
CA ALA A 186 15.99 1.95 -5.44
C ALA A 186 17.27 2.21 -6.25
N ASP A 187 17.65 1.34 -7.18
CA ASP A 187 18.83 1.51 -8.05
C ASP A 187 18.67 2.71 -9.00
N ILE A 188 17.49 2.84 -9.63
CA ILE A 188 17.14 4.01 -10.45
C ILE A 188 17.16 5.31 -9.61
N ILE A 189 16.79 5.24 -8.34
CA ILE A 189 16.82 6.38 -7.41
C ILE A 189 18.25 6.69 -6.94
N GLU A 190 19.04 5.68 -6.57
CA GLU A 190 20.37 5.80 -5.95
C GLU A 190 21.45 6.21 -6.97
N ASP A 191 21.36 5.73 -8.21
CA ASP A 191 22.29 6.09 -9.30
C ASP A 191 21.89 7.40 -10.03
N GLY A 192 20.73 7.95 -9.67
CA GLY A 192 20.01 9.03 -10.31
C GLY A 192 20.56 10.45 -10.12
N GLY A 193 21.79 10.71 -10.53
CA GLY A 193 22.22 12.04 -10.96
C GLY A 193 21.54 12.46 -12.28
N TYR A 194 20.21 12.54 -12.34
CA TYR A 194 19.50 12.74 -13.60
C TYR A 194 19.62 14.15 -14.12
N THR A 195 19.67 14.31 -15.43
CA THR A 195 19.55 15.61 -16.09
C THR A 195 18.28 15.62 -16.93
N ALA A 196 17.28 16.43 -16.60
CA ALA A 196 16.04 16.57 -17.37
C ALA A 196 16.33 16.92 -18.85
N ALA A 197 15.37 16.73 -19.75
CA ALA A 197 15.53 17.00 -21.20
C ALA A 197 15.97 18.44 -21.54
N ASP A 198 15.90 19.37 -20.59
CA ASP A 198 16.38 20.74 -20.68
C ASP A 198 17.82 20.96 -20.18
N GLY A 199 18.50 19.92 -19.68
CA GLY A 199 19.87 20.00 -19.17
C GLY A 199 19.97 20.26 -17.66
N THR A 200 18.88 20.14 -16.89
CA THR A 200 18.89 20.40 -15.45
C THR A 200 19.12 19.13 -14.63
N THR A 201 20.19 19.08 -13.83
CA THR A 201 20.45 17.94 -12.94
C THR A 201 19.42 17.92 -11.79
N VAL A 202 18.53 16.92 -11.75
CA VAL A 202 17.59 16.64 -10.67
C VAL A 202 18.22 15.56 -9.81
N ALA A 203 19.11 15.95 -8.89
CA ALA A 203 19.41 15.07 -7.77
C ALA A 203 18.12 14.89 -6.96
N LEU A 204 17.86 13.68 -6.46
CA LEU A 204 16.82 13.47 -5.46
C LEU A 204 17.30 14.13 -4.17
N GLN A 205 17.05 15.43 -4.10
CA GLN A 205 17.36 16.23 -2.96
C GLN A 205 16.05 16.75 -2.38
N ASP A 206 15.96 16.75 -1.04
CA ASP A 206 14.93 17.51 -0.35
C ASP A 206 14.97 19.00 -0.78
N GLU A 207 14.01 19.82 -0.33
CA GLU A 207 14.01 21.25 -0.62
C GLU A 207 15.30 21.97 -0.16
N GLU A 208 16.11 21.32 0.68
CA GLU A 208 17.33 21.83 1.29
C GLU A 208 18.61 21.39 0.54
N GLY A 209 18.51 20.51 -0.46
CA GLY A 209 19.65 20.04 -1.24
C GLY A 209 20.35 18.79 -0.68
N ASN A 210 19.73 18.06 0.26
CA ASN A 210 20.28 16.83 0.83
C ASN A 210 19.73 15.61 0.11
N ASP A 211 20.56 14.58 -0.12
CA ASP A 211 20.11 13.33 -0.74
C ASP A 211 18.89 12.75 0.00
N LEU A 212 17.86 12.39 -0.77
CA LEU A 212 16.57 11.97 -0.27
C LEU A 212 16.72 10.62 0.44
N ASP A 213 16.66 10.62 1.77
CA ASP A 213 16.55 9.40 2.56
C ASP A 213 15.10 8.91 2.46
N ILE A 214 14.84 7.93 1.58
CA ILE A 214 13.49 7.42 1.32
C ILE A 214 12.82 6.94 2.61
N ALA A 215 13.58 6.39 3.55
CA ALA A 215 13.06 5.93 4.84
C ALA A 215 12.51 7.07 5.73
N ASN A 216 12.83 8.32 5.39
CA ASN A 216 12.40 9.54 6.10
C ASN A 216 11.70 10.56 5.18
N SER A 217 11.31 10.14 3.96
CA SER A 217 10.68 11.00 2.96
C SER A 217 9.16 11.07 3.13
N THR A 218 8.54 12.15 2.66
CA THR A 218 7.08 12.31 2.65
C THR A 218 6.44 11.50 1.50
N ASP A 219 5.18 11.11 1.67
CA ASP A 219 4.35 10.44 0.64
C ASP A 219 4.42 11.09 -0.75
N ALA A 220 4.44 12.42 -0.79
CA ALA A 220 4.51 13.20 -2.01
C ALA A 220 5.86 13.05 -2.70
N GLU A 221 6.95 12.92 -1.94
CA GLU A 221 8.30 12.73 -2.45
C GLU A 221 8.51 11.32 -3.02
N VAL A 222 7.98 10.29 -2.34
CA VAL A 222 8.02 8.89 -2.83
C VAL A 222 7.16 8.72 -4.09
N SER A 223 5.96 9.29 -4.10
CA SER A 223 5.09 9.31 -5.30
C SER A 223 5.78 10.00 -6.49
N ALA A 224 6.41 11.14 -6.24
CA ALA A 224 7.17 11.85 -7.26
C ALA A 224 8.44 11.09 -7.70
N ALA A 225 9.06 10.30 -6.83
CA ALA A 225 10.20 9.43 -7.17
C ALA A 225 9.77 8.26 -8.05
N ALA A 226 8.67 7.56 -7.73
CA ALA A 226 8.13 6.48 -8.53
C ALA A 226 7.74 6.95 -9.96
N VAL A 227 7.07 8.09 -10.07
CA VAL A 227 6.75 8.72 -11.36
C VAL A 227 8.02 9.09 -12.12
N ARG A 228 9.07 9.56 -11.44
CA ARG A 228 10.37 9.87 -12.06
C ARG A 228 11.11 8.62 -12.52
N ALA A 229 11.08 7.53 -11.74
CA ALA A 229 11.66 6.24 -12.11
C ALA A 229 11.00 5.66 -13.36
N TYR A 230 9.67 5.82 -13.50
CA TYR A 230 8.96 5.49 -14.74
C TYR A 230 9.47 6.29 -15.95
N TYR A 231 9.66 7.61 -15.82
CA TYR A 231 10.21 8.42 -16.92
C TYR A 231 11.71 8.18 -17.18
N ALA A 232 12.47 7.75 -16.17
CA ALA A 232 13.90 7.43 -16.29
C ALA A 232 14.12 6.11 -17.04
N SER A 233 13.47 5.03 -16.60
CA SER A 233 13.47 3.74 -17.30
C SER A 233 12.95 3.87 -18.74
N GLU A 234 11.97 4.74 -18.97
CA GLU A 234 11.53 5.10 -20.31
C GLU A 234 12.62 5.77 -21.17
N ALA A 235 13.42 6.66 -20.58
CA ALA A 235 14.51 7.32 -21.26
C ALA A 235 15.68 6.38 -21.58
N GLU A 236 15.96 5.40 -20.72
CA GLU A 236 16.97 4.36 -20.94
C GLU A 236 16.60 3.44 -22.11
N VAL A 237 15.35 2.96 -22.14
CA VAL A 237 14.81 2.15 -23.25
C VAL A 237 14.95 2.87 -24.61
N VAL A 238 14.82 4.20 -24.63
CA VAL A 238 14.92 5.03 -25.85
C VAL A 238 16.36 5.46 -26.15
N GLY A 239 17.14 5.81 -25.12
CA GLY A 239 18.46 6.43 -25.23
C GLY A 239 19.59 5.43 -25.49
N ASP A 240 19.53 4.27 -24.84
CA ASP A 240 20.55 3.24 -24.97
C ASP A 240 20.28 2.28 -26.14
N ASN A 241 19.05 2.31 -26.67
CA ASN A 241 18.67 1.45 -27.77
C ASN A 241 18.33 2.19 -29.06
N ALA A 242 19.30 2.20 -29.99
CA ALA A 242 19.12 2.71 -31.36
C ALA A 242 17.99 2.02 -32.16
N LEU A 243 17.37 0.95 -31.63
CA LEU A 243 16.22 0.27 -32.22
C LEU A 243 14.87 0.93 -31.88
N ILE A 244 14.83 1.80 -30.86
CA ILE A 244 13.67 2.61 -30.45
C ILE A 244 14.02 4.09 -30.65
N ASP A 245 14.49 4.44 -31.85
CA ASP A 245 14.74 5.83 -32.26
C ASP A 245 13.41 6.50 -32.65
N ASP A 246 12.58 6.82 -31.67
CA ASP A 246 11.29 7.50 -31.87
C ASP A 246 11.08 8.61 -30.83
N ASP A 247 11.39 9.85 -31.24
CA ASP A 247 11.04 11.09 -30.53
C ASP A 247 9.53 11.08 -30.20
N GLY A 248 9.18 10.66 -28.99
CA GLY A 248 7.80 10.59 -28.50
C GLY A 248 7.30 9.22 -28.08
N PHE A 249 8.18 8.27 -27.76
CA PHE A 249 7.80 7.02 -27.05
C PHE A 249 6.96 7.31 -25.79
N ALA A 250 7.39 8.30 -24.98
CA ALA A 250 6.71 8.81 -23.79
C ALA A 250 5.29 9.33 -23.97
N GLY A 251 4.99 9.89 -25.14
CA GLY A 251 3.68 10.47 -25.40
C GLY A 251 2.66 9.48 -25.97
N ARG A 252 3.01 8.19 -26.07
CA ARG A 252 2.20 7.20 -26.78
C ARG A 252 1.32 6.41 -25.82
N GLU A 253 0.20 5.93 -26.35
CA GLU A 253 -0.65 4.98 -25.64
C GLU A 253 0.15 3.70 -25.32
N ALA A 254 -0.09 3.09 -24.15
CA ALA A 254 0.61 1.89 -23.69
C ALA A 254 0.65 0.76 -24.73
N SER A 255 -0.44 0.56 -25.47
CA SER A 255 -0.50 -0.47 -26.53
C SER A 255 0.48 -0.22 -27.70
N VAL A 256 0.82 1.03 -27.96
CA VAL A 256 1.80 1.42 -28.99
C VAL A 256 3.23 1.26 -28.44
N GLN A 257 3.47 1.62 -27.17
CA GLN A 257 4.73 1.36 -26.49
C GLN A 257 5.03 -0.16 -26.49
N ASP A 258 4.06 -1.00 -26.12
CA ASP A 258 4.19 -2.46 -26.15
C ASP A 258 4.56 -3.00 -27.55
N THR A 259 3.97 -2.41 -28.59
CA THR A 259 4.26 -2.79 -29.99
C THR A 259 5.69 -2.42 -30.39
N LEU A 260 6.19 -1.26 -29.94
CA LEU A 260 7.56 -0.80 -30.19
C LEU A 260 8.58 -1.65 -29.44
N ILE A 261 8.32 -1.96 -28.16
CA ILE A 261 9.08 -2.90 -27.32
C ILE A 261 9.20 -4.25 -28.03
N GLN A 262 8.08 -4.84 -28.47
CA GLN A 262 8.08 -6.13 -29.16
C GLN A 262 8.87 -6.08 -30.49
N SER A 263 8.78 -4.96 -31.21
CA SER A 263 9.55 -4.74 -32.44
C SER A 263 11.06 -4.69 -32.16
N ALA A 264 11.48 -3.97 -31.11
CA ALA A 264 12.87 -3.86 -30.71
C ALA A 264 13.44 -5.23 -30.28
N GLN A 265 12.72 -5.99 -29.45
CA GLN A 265 13.09 -7.35 -29.06
C GLN A 265 13.25 -8.27 -30.28
N THR A 266 12.31 -8.19 -31.23
CA THR A 266 12.38 -8.96 -32.48
C THR A 266 13.59 -8.58 -33.31
N GLN A 267 13.94 -7.30 -33.38
CA GLN A 267 15.11 -6.83 -34.11
C GLN A 267 16.42 -7.29 -33.45
N ALA A 268 16.53 -7.17 -32.12
CA ALA A 268 17.68 -7.65 -31.37
C ALA A 268 17.89 -9.17 -31.54
N GLU A 269 16.82 -9.97 -31.46
CA GLU A 269 16.88 -11.43 -31.68
C GLU A 269 17.32 -11.78 -33.11
N ASN A 270 16.85 -11.03 -34.11
CA ASN A 270 17.27 -11.22 -35.50
C ASN A 270 18.74 -10.85 -35.71
N GLN A 271 19.25 -9.84 -35.02
CA GLN A 271 20.68 -9.49 -35.07
C GLN A 271 21.53 -10.61 -34.48
N VAL A 272 21.22 -11.10 -33.28
CA VAL A 272 21.90 -12.25 -32.64
C VAL A 272 21.89 -13.48 -33.55
N THR A 273 20.73 -13.78 -34.15
CA THR A 273 20.60 -14.92 -35.08
C THR A 273 21.49 -14.73 -36.32
N THR A 274 21.55 -13.53 -36.89
CA THR A 274 22.31 -13.23 -38.10
C THR A 274 23.81 -13.30 -37.86
N THR A 275 24.30 -12.70 -36.76
CA THR A 275 25.71 -12.72 -36.38
C THR A 275 26.13 -14.14 -35.95
N GLY A 276 25.30 -14.85 -35.19
CA GLY A 276 25.55 -16.24 -34.80
C GLY A 276 25.64 -17.21 -35.98
N ASN A 277 24.80 -17.03 -37.01
CA ASN A 277 24.91 -17.81 -38.25
C ASN A 277 26.23 -17.57 -39.00
N THR A 278 26.83 -16.39 -38.86
CA THR A 278 28.10 -16.03 -39.48
C THR A 278 29.28 -16.68 -38.73
N LEU A 279 29.18 -16.76 -37.40
CA LEU A 279 30.16 -17.41 -36.53
C LEU A 279 30.13 -18.95 -36.64
N GLY A 280 28.94 -19.52 -36.90
CA GLY A 280 28.73 -20.96 -36.95
C GLY A 280 28.59 -21.60 -35.56
N THR A 281 28.09 -22.84 -35.52
CA THR A 281 27.64 -23.48 -34.27
C THR A 281 28.73 -23.66 -33.22
N ASP A 282 29.95 -24.03 -33.63
CA ASP A 282 31.05 -24.26 -32.68
C ASP A 282 31.53 -22.95 -32.05
N GLY A 283 31.64 -21.88 -32.83
CA GLY A 283 31.99 -20.55 -32.32
C GLY A 283 30.90 -19.96 -31.42
N VAL A 284 29.61 -20.10 -31.81
CA VAL A 284 28.47 -19.70 -30.96
C VAL A 284 28.51 -20.44 -29.61
N ASN A 285 28.75 -21.75 -29.62
CA ASN A 285 28.85 -22.53 -28.38
C ASN A 285 30.02 -22.09 -27.50
N ALA A 286 31.15 -21.74 -28.09
CA ALA A 286 32.32 -21.26 -27.35
C ALA A 286 32.04 -19.90 -26.70
N VAL A 287 31.49 -18.93 -27.44
CA VAL A 287 31.11 -17.61 -26.91
C VAL A 287 30.05 -17.73 -25.83
N ASN A 288 28.99 -18.51 -26.05
CA ASN A 288 27.95 -18.73 -25.04
C ASN A 288 28.49 -19.40 -23.77
N THR A 289 29.50 -20.28 -23.91
CA THR A 289 30.18 -20.86 -22.76
C THR A 289 30.97 -19.80 -22.01
N ALA A 290 31.71 -18.93 -22.70
CA ALA A 290 32.44 -17.83 -22.08
C ALA A 290 31.50 -16.88 -21.32
N GLN A 291 30.39 -16.45 -21.92
CA GLN A 291 29.37 -15.62 -21.26
C GLN A 291 28.75 -16.31 -20.04
N SER A 292 28.38 -17.59 -20.14
CA SER A 292 27.85 -18.34 -19.00
C SER A 292 28.87 -18.46 -17.85
N ARG A 293 30.17 -18.48 -18.16
CA ARG A 293 31.21 -18.45 -17.12
C ARG A 293 31.40 -17.07 -16.54
N LEU A 294 31.25 -16.01 -17.33
CA LEU A 294 31.29 -14.63 -16.84
C LEU A 294 30.15 -14.35 -15.86
N SER A 295 28.92 -14.73 -16.18
CA SER A 295 27.79 -14.62 -15.24
C SER A 295 28.04 -15.39 -13.94
N ALA A 296 28.71 -16.55 -14.00
CA ALA A 296 29.09 -17.28 -12.80
C ALA A 296 30.20 -16.59 -11.98
N VAL A 297 31.00 -15.70 -12.60
CA VAL A 297 31.94 -14.80 -11.91
C VAL A 297 31.16 -13.69 -11.20
N ASN A 298 30.21 -13.00 -11.87
CA ASN A 298 29.38 -11.95 -11.25
C ASN A 298 28.68 -12.47 -9.98
N THR A 299 27.97 -13.60 -10.08
CA THR A 299 27.33 -14.23 -8.91
C THR A 299 28.33 -14.59 -7.81
N ALA A 300 29.55 -14.98 -8.16
CA ALA A 300 30.58 -15.32 -7.17
C ALA A 300 31.19 -14.07 -6.50
N VAL A 301 31.31 -12.96 -7.23
CA VAL A 301 31.70 -11.64 -6.69
C VAL A 301 30.64 -11.13 -5.74
N GLU A 302 29.37 -11.11 -6.15
CA GLU A 302 28.25 -10.71 -5.29
C GLU A 302 28.20 -11.56 -4.01
N THR A 303 28.26 -12.89 -4.14
CA THR A 303 28.31 -13.81 -2.99
C THR A 303 29.51 -13.52 -2.07
N ARG A 304 30.67 -13.17 -2.65
CA ARG A 304 31.88 -12.80 -1.90
C ARG A 304 31.65 -11.50 -1.14
N ASP A 305 31.07 -10.49 -1.77
CA ASP A 305 30.92 -9.17 -1.19
C ASP A 305 29.87 -9.16 -0.08
N THR A 306 28.72 -9.84 -0.28
CA THR A 306 27.74 -10.07 0.79
C THR A 306 28.38 -10.79 1.98
N ALA A 307 29.14 -11.87 1.73
CA ALA A 307 29.81 -12.62 2.79
C ALA A 307 30.93 -11.81 3.47
N GLY A 308 31.61 -10.95 2.72
CA GLY A 308 32.64 -10.02 3.19
C GLY A 308 32.08 -8.97 4.14
N SER A 309 30.97 -8.32 3.75
CA SER A 309 30.26 -7.35 4.59
C SER A 309 29.73 -7.99 5.87
N ALA A 310 29.10 -9.17 5.77
CA ALA A 310 28.64 -9.92 6.95
C ALA A 310 29.81 -10.29 7.88
N PHE A 311 30.93 -10.73 7.31
CA PHE A 311 32.13 -11.03 8.07
C PHE A 311 32.74 -9.79 8.72
N ALA A 312 32.85 -8.66 8.02
CA ALA A 312 33.36 -7.40 8.57
C ALA A 312 32.51 -6.91 9.75
N GLY A 313 31.18 -7.00 9.63
CA GLY A 313 30.24 -6.68 10.72
C GLY A 313 30.43 -7.58 11.95
N GLU A 314 30.49 -8.90 11.75
CA GLU A 314 30.73 -9.85 12.85
C GLU A 314 32.14 -9.70 13.45
N PHE A 315 33.16 -9.40 12.64
CA PHE A 315 34.52 -9.13 13.11
C PHE A 315 34.59 -7.88 13.98
N ALA A 316 33.97 -6.77 13.56
CA ALA A 316 33.89 -5.54 14.34
C ALA A 316 33.10 -5.72 15.64
N ARG A 317 31.95 -6.42 15.58
CA ARG A 317 31.15 -6.77 16.76
C ARG A 317 31.94 -7.62 17.74
N PHE A 318 32.63 -8.65 17.24
CA PHE A 318 33.46 -9.52 18.04
C PHE A 318 34.56 -8.74 18.76
N ASN A 319 35.28 -7.86 18.05
CA ASN A 319 36.34 -7.04 18.62
C ASN A 319 35.81 -6.03 19.65
N THR A 320 34.62 -5.45 19.41
CA THR A 320 33.96 -4.57 20.38
C THR A 320 33.64 -5.30 21.68
N VAL A 321 33.11 -6.53 21.60
CA VAL A 321 32.73 -7.34 22.77
C VAL A 321 33.96 -7.86 23.52
N ASN A 322 35.04 -8.18 22.81
CA ASN A 322 36.22 -8.85 23.38
C ASN A 322 37.46 -7.93 23.51
N ALA A 323 37.31 -6.61 23.34
CA ALA A 323 38.38 -5.60 23.44
C ALA A 323 39.54 -5.83 22.44
N ASP A 324 39.21 -5.87 21.15
CA ASP A 324 40.13 -5.91 20.00
C ASP A 324 41.11 -7.09 20.03
N GLN A 325 40.59 -8.27 20.35
CA GLN A 325 41.41 -9.47 20.49
C GLN A 325 41.61 -10.25 19.18
N ALA A 326 40.77 -10.09 18.16
CA ALA A 326 40.88 -10.84 16.92
C ALA A 326 41.70 -10.11 15.86
N VAL A 327 42.61 -10.85 15.23
CA VAL A 327 43.40 -10.46 14.06
C VAL A 327 43.46 -11.65 13.10
N ILE A 328 43.47 -11.41 11.79
CA ILE A 328 43.79 -12.45 10.81
C ILE A 328 45.19 -12.17 10.25
N ASN A 329 46.06 -13.17 10.33
CA ASN A 329 47.45 -13.10 9.91
C ASN A 329 47.71 -14.05 8.75
N ARG A 330 48.46 -13.58 7.76
CA ARG A 330 49.03 -14.43 6.71
C ARG A 330 50.13 -15.33 7.28
N PRO A 331 50.49 -16.43 6.60
CA PRO A 331 51.59 -17.30 7.01
C PRO A 331 52.96 -16.60 7.14
N ASP A 332 53.15 -15.46 6.47
CA ASP A 332 54.36 -14.63 6.55
C ASP A 332 54.38 -13.67 7.75
N GLY A 333 53.30 -13.65 8.54
CA GLY A 333 53.14 -12.80 9.72
C GLY A 333 52.63 -11.39 9.42
N THR A 334 52.23 -11.09 8.18
CA THR A 334 51.52 -9.85 7.86
C THR A 334 50.04 -9.97 8.20
N ASN A 335 49.43 -8.88 8.68
CA ASN A 335 48.01 -8.86 8.97
C ASN A 335 47.22 -8.74 7.66
N VAL A 336 46.06 -9.37 7.60
CA VAL A 336 45.05 -9.16 6.56
C VAL A 336 44.28 -7.89 6.90
N ASP A 337 44.35 -6.89 6.02
CA ASP A 337 43.68 -5.60 6.19
C ASP A 337 42.47 -5.47 5.26
N PHE A 338 41.30 -5.84 5.77
CA PHE A 338 40.04 -5.76 5.02
C PHE A 338 39.67 -4.35 4.59
N ALA A 339 40.14 -3.31 5.30
CA ALA A 339 39.90 -1.92 4.91
C ALA A 339 40.67 -1.53 3.65
N ASN A 340 41.72 -2.25 3.31
CA ASN A 340 42.52 -2.06 2.09
C ASN A 340 42.18 -3.09 1.00
N GLY A 341 41.09 -3.86 1.16
CA GLY A 341 40.65 -4.84 0.17
C GLY A 341 41.48 -6.13 0.16
N ASP A 342 42.18 -6.45 1.25
CA ASP A 342 42.92 -7.70 1.33
C ASP A 342 41.97 -8.91 1.30
N GLU A 343 42.29 -9.89 0.43
CA GLU A 343 41.59 -11.16 0.34
C GLU A 343 42.12 -12.18 1.35
N LEU A 344 41.27 -13.14 1.77
CA LEU A 344 41.74 -14.26 2.56
C LEU A 344 42.42 -15.27 1.64
N GLN A 345 43.50 -15.85 2.14
CA GLN A 345 44.31 -16.82 1.40
C GLN A 345 44.38 -18.14 2.16
N GLU A 346 44.62 -19.22 1.42
CA GLU A 346 44.86 -20.53 2.03
C GLU A 346 45.99 -20.42 3.07
N ASN A 347 45.74 -20.96 4.26
CA ASN A 347 46.61 -20.91 5.44
C ASN A 347 46.60 -19.60 6.23
N ASP A 348 45.71 -18.65 5.92
CA ASP A 348 45.48 -17.52 6.83
C ASP A 348 45.04 -17.99 8.21
N ILE A 349 45.54 -17.31 9.24
CA ILE A 349 45.44 -17.71 10.64
C ILE A 349 44.58 -16.68 11.37
N LEU A 350 43.47 -17.13 11.96
CA LEU A 350 42.71 -16.34 12.92
C LEU A 350 43.40 -16.43 14.29
N GLU A 351 43.94 -15.30 14.73
CA GLU A 351 44.55 -15.11 16.03
C GLU A 351 43.56 -14.41 16.98
N ILE A 352 43.43 -14.92 18.21
CA ILE A 352 42.62 -14.28 19.26
C ILE A 352 43.47 -14.12 20.52
N GLY A 353 43.68 -12.89 20.95
CA GLY A 353 44.42 -12.57 22.17
C GLY A 353 45.89 -13.03 22.15
N GLY A 354 46.53 -13.05 20.98
CA GLY A 354 47.91 -13.52 20.84
C GLY A 354 48.07 -15.01 20.54
N ALA A 355 46.98 -15.76 20.38
CA ALA A 355 47.01 -17.20 20.14
C ALA A 355 46.39 -17.57 18.78
N ASP A 356 47.08 -18.39 18.00
CA ASP A 356 46.56 -18.97 16.76
C ASP A 356 45.40 -19.93 17.09
N VAL A 357 44.19 -19.60 16.65
CA VAL A 357 42.98 -20.35 17.00
C VAL A 357 42.51 -21.23 15.84
N ALA A 358 42.47 -20.68 14.63
CA ALA A 358 41.98 -21.38 13.45
C ALA A 358 42.81 -21.04 12.22
N THR A 359 42.82 -21.94 11.24
CA THR A 359 43.49 -21.76 9.95
C THR A 359 42.49 -21.97 8.82
N LEU A 360 42.53 -21.11 7.80
CA LEU A 360 41.74 -21.25 6.58
C LEU A 360 42.31 -22.38 5.71
N ASN A 361 41.49 -23.39 5.41
CA ASN A 361 41.88 -24.47 4.51
C ASN A 361 41.59 -24.15 3.03
N SER A 362 42.06 -25.02 2.13
CA SER A 362 41.86 -24.88 0.68
C SER A 362 40.40 -24.87 0.20
N ASN A 363 39.44 -25.25 1.07
CA ASN A 363 38.01 -25.18 0.78
C ASN A 363 37.38 -23.89 1.33
N GLY A 364 38.19 -22.92 1.77
CA GLY A 364 37.71 -21.64 2.27
C GLY A 364 37.04 -21.73 3.65
N THR A 365 37.29 -22.79 4.42
CA THR A 365 36.70 -22.96 5.76
C THR A 365 37.77 -22.84 6.83
N PHE A 366 37.53 -22.03 7.85
CA PHE A 366 38.41 -21.98 9.01
C PHE A 366 38.23 -23.25 9.85
N THR A 367 39.33 -23.92 10.12
CA THR A 367 39.39 -25.11 10.98
C THR A 367 40.22 -24.81 12.21
N LEU A 368 39.72 -25.19 13.39
CA LEU A 368 40.46 -25.03 14.64
C LEU A 368 41.80 -25.75 14.57
N ILE A 369 42.86 -25.08 15.03
CA ILE A 369 44.20 -25.65 15.08
C ILE A 369 44.24 -26.66 16.24
N ASP A 370 44.60 -27.91 15.93
CA ASP A 370 44.68 -28.96 16.94
C ASP A 370 45.78 -28.63 17.98
N GLY A 371 45.41 -28.67 19.26
CA GLY A 371 46.30 -28.28 20.36
C GLY A 371 46.42 -26.77 20.60
N ALA A 372 45.62 -25.92 19.94
CA ALA A 372 45.49 -24.52 20.35
C ALA A 372 45.03 -24.46 21.82
N ASN A 373 45.76 -23.74 22.66
CA ASN A 373 45.39 -23.52 24.06
C ASN A 373 44.31 -22.42 24.15
N PHE A 374 43.21 -22.63 23.44
CA PHE A 374 42.09 -21.71 23.28
C PHE A 374 40.79 -22.41 23.69
N ASP A 375 40.05 -21.81 24.61
CA ASP A 375 38.73 -22.30 25.03
C ASP A 375 37.65 -21.41 24.43
N SER A 376 37.07 -21.85 23.30
CA SER A 376 36.04 -21.09 22.58
C SER A 376 34.81 -20.77 23.42
N SER A 377 34.53 -21.57 24.48
CA SER A 377 33.39 -21.32 25.37
C SER A 377 33.56 -20.08 26.26
N THR A 378 34.78 -19.55 26.35
CA THR A 378 35.11 -18.38 27.15
C THR A 378 35.07 -17.07 26.36
N VAL A 379 34.88 -17.14 25.04
CA VAL A 379 34.96 -15.99 24.14
C VAL A 379 33.63 -15.79 23.44
N ASN A 380 32.93 -14.72 23.82
CA ASN A 380 31.58 -14.44 23.33
C ASN A 380 31.62 -14.10 21.83
N GLY A 381 30.72 -14.72 21.06
CA GLY A 381 30.59 -14.49 19.62
C GLY A 381 31.59 -15.26 18.76
N PHE A 382 32.43 -16.14 19.33
CA PHE A 382 33.44 -16.87 18.56
C PHE A 382 32.86 -17.75 17.45
N ASP A 383 31.78 -18.49 17.72
CA ASP A 383 31.16 -19.36 16.71
C ASP A 383 30.55 -18.55 15.55
N ALA A 384 29.98 -17.37 15.85
CA ALA A 384 29.44 -16.45 14.84
C ALA A 384 30.56 -15.89 13.95
N LEU A 385 31.65 -15.42 14.57
CA LEU A 385 32.84 -14.96 13.87
C LEU A 385 33.42 -16.04 12.95
N LEU A 386 33.63 -17.25 13.48
CA LEU A 386 34.22 -18.37 12.73
C LEU A 386 33.32 -18.81 11.57
N SER A 387 32.01 -18.80 11.78
CA SER A 387 31.01 -19.10 10.75
C SER A 387 31.03 -18.05 9.63
N ALA A 388 31.04 -16.77 9.97
CA ALA A 388 31.08 -15.67 9.00
C ALA A 388 32.41 -15.68 8.22
N ALA A 389 33.55 -15.83 8.91
CA ALA A 389 34.86 -15.93 8.28
C ALA A 389 34.96 -17.12 7.30
N SER A 390 34.38 -18.27 7.67
CA SER A 390 34.31 -19.44 6.79
C SER A 390 33.31 -19.28 5.64
N ALA A 391 32.27 -18.45 5.79
CA ALA A 391 31.37 -18.12 4.69
C ALA A 391 32.10 -17.26 3.66
N PHE A 392 32.81 -16.23 4.11
CA PHE A 392 33.62 -15.36 3.27
C PHE A 392 34.73 -16.13 2.54
N GLY A 393 35.52 -16.95 3.25
CA GLY A 393 36.57 -17.76 2.62
C GLY A 393 36.02 -18.76 1.58
N ARG A 394 34.85 -19.36 1.83
CA ARG A 394 34.19 -20.22 0.82
C ARG A 394 33.73 -19.44 -0.40
N ALA A 395 33.29 -18.20 -0.22
CA ALA A 395 32.88 -17.34 -1.31
C ALA A 395 34.08 -16.93 -2.18
N GLN A 396 35.22 -16.60 -1.58
CA GLN A 396 36.49 -16.38 -2.31
C GLN A 396 36.93 -17.60 -3.12
N VAL A 397 36.97 -18.80 -2.53
CA VAL A 397 37.33 -20.02 -3.30
C VAL A 397 36.36 -20.28 -4.46
N ARG A 398 35.08 -19.92 -4.31
CA ARG A 398 34.10 -20.00 -5.41
C ARG A 398 34.41 -18.98 -6.51
N LEU A 399 34.76 -17.75 -6.15
CA LEU A 399 35.19 -16.73 -7.09
C LEU A 399 36.42 -17.17 -7.87
N ASP A 400 37.51 -17.56 -7.19
CA ASP A 400 38.72 -18.08 -7.85
C ASP A 400 38.39 -19.23 -8.81
N THR A 401 37.50 -20.14 -8.39
CA THR A 401 37.08 -21.27 -9.23
C THR A 401 36.27 -20.82 -10.45
N ALA A 402 35.43 -19.79 -10.30
CA ALA A 402 34.64 -19.22 -11.38
C ALA A 402 35.55 -18.50 -12.38
N GLU A 403 36.47 -17.67 -11.91
CA GLU A 403 37.47 -16.95 -12.72
C GLU A 403 38.33 -17.90 -13.55
N ASN A 404 38.93 -18.93 -12.92
CA ASN A 404 39.73 -19.92 -13.63
C ASN A 404 38.93 -20.68 -14.70
N ARG A 405 37.62 -20.87 -14.50
CA ARG A 405 36.74 -21.48 -15.51
C ARG A 405 36.35 -20.50 -16.61
N ALA A 406 36.22 -19.22 -16.29
CA ALA A 406 36.02 -18.15 -17.25
C ALA A 406 37.26 -18.04 -18.14
N ASP A 407 38.47 -17.91 -17.56
CA ASP A 407 39.75 -17.91 -18.27
C ASP A 407 39.83 -19.03 -19.31
N ALA A 408 39.59 -20.27 -18.88
CA ALA A 408 39.64 -21.43 -19.77
C ALA A 408 38.59 -21.38 -20.90
N ALA A 409 37.44 -20.75 -20.65
CA ALA A 409 36.39 -20.58 -21.65
C ALA A 409 36.71 -19.45 -22.64
N PHE A 410 37.27 -18.33 -22.16
CA PHE A 410 37.76 -17.24 -23.01
C PHE A 410 38.93 -17.69 -23.88
N ASP A 411 39.90 -18.43 -23.32
CA ASP A 411 40.99 -19.05 -24.09
C ASP A 411 40.44 -19.98 -25.19
N ALA A 412 39.38 -20.74 -24.90
CA ALA A 412 38.77 -21.64 -25.89
C ALA A 412 37.98 -20.88 -26.97
N ALA A 413 37.36 -19.75 -26.63
CA ALA A 413 36.57 -18.94 -27.55
C ALA A 413 37.42 -18.00 -28.41
N PHE A 414 38.54 -17.48 -27.89
CA PHE A 414 39.30 -16.38 -28.48
C PHE A 414 40.81 -16.66 -28.65
N GLY A 415 41.35 -17.74 -28.07
CA GLY A 415 42.78 -18.00 -27.95
C GLY A 415 43.48 -18.60 -29.19
N ASP A 416 42.85 -18.61 -30.37
CA ASP A 416 43.31 -19.37 -31.56
C ASP A 416 44.53 -18.75 -32.29
N GLY A 417 45.59 -18.41 -31.53
CA GLY A 417 46.92 -18.06 -32.06
C GLY A 417 47.68 -16.91 -31.37
N GLN A 418 47.10 -16.23 -30.38
CA GLN A 418 47.65 -15.00 -29.80
C GLN A 418 48.34 -15.16 -28.43
N GLY A 419 48.23 -16.34 -27.78
CA GLY A 419 48.73 -16.58 -26.42
C GLY A 419 47.59 -16.97 -25.48
N THR A 420 47.92 -17.25 -24.21
CA THR A 420 46.92 -17.34 -23.13
C THR A 420 46.36 -15.94 -22.91
N VAL A 421 45.05 -15.79 -23.02
CA VAL A 421 44.31 -14.55 -22.85
C VAL A 421 43.34 -14.76 -21.69
N GLY A 422 43.48 -13.97 -20.63
CA GLY A 422 42.65 -14.11 -19.43
C GLY A 422 41.28 -13.46 -19.60
N TYR A 423 40.32 -13.85 -18.77
CA TYR A 423 39.01 -13.20 -18.70
C TYR A 423 39.18 -11.70 -18.41
N ALA A 424 40.14 -11.32 -17.56
CA ALA A 424 40.45 -9.94 -17.22
C ALA A 424 40.91 -9.09 -18.42
N ASP A 425 41.39 -9.71 -19.51
CA ASP A 425 41.75 -9.01 -20.76
C ASP A 425 40.53 -8.69 -21.63
N PHE A 426 39.37 -9.28 -21.30
CA PHE A 426 38.14 -9.22 -22.08
C PHE A 426 36.93 -8.71 -21.29
N THR A 427 37.09 -8.33 -20.03
CA THR A 427 35.97 -7.87 -19.20
C THR A 427 36.14 -6.42 -18.78
N SER A 428 35.06 -5.66 -18.86
CA SER A 428 34.89 -4.39 -18.17
C SER A 428 33.81 -4.53 -17.11
N THR A 429 33.65 -3.49 -16.31
CA THR A 429 32.50 -3.32 -15.42
C THR A 429 31.48 -2.40 -16.12
N ASP A 430 30.21 -2.76 -16.12
CA ASP A 430 29.12 -1.87 -16.58
C ASP A 430 28.76 -0.83 -15.50
N ALA A 431 27.65 -0.10 -15.69
CA ALA A 431 27.19 0.90 -14.75
C ALA A 431 26.82 0.29 -13.39
N ASP A 432 26.26 -0.92 -13.40
CA ASP A 432 25.74 -1.63 -12.23
C ASP A 432 26.85 -2.34 -11.42
N GLY A 433 28.11 -2.19 -11.82
CA GLY A 433 29.21 -2.88 -11.16
C GLY A 433 29.43 -4.32 -11.64
N ASP A 434 28.70 -4.76 -12.65
CA ASP A 434 28.67 -6.12 -13.16
C ASP A 434 29.74 -6.34 -14.25
N PHE A 435 30.37 -7.52 -14.28
CA PHE A 435 31.36 -7.80 -15.32
C PHE A 435 30.68 -8.15 -16.64
N VAL A 436 31.03 -7.40 -17.68
CA VAL A 436 30.59 -7.61 -19.07
C VAL A 436 31.76 -7.85 -19.99
N ILE A 437 31.53 -8.51 -21.13
CA ILE A 437 32.59 -8.69 -22.13
C ILE A 437 32.85 -7.35 -22.83
N ASP A 438 34.05 -6.79 -22.62
CA ASP A 438 34.53 -5.57 -23.26
C ASP A 438 35.07 -5.87 -24.67
N THR A 439 34.21 -5.68 -25.67
CA THR A 439 34.56 -5.85 -27.08
C THR A 439 35.42 -4.70 -27.63
N SER A 440 35.58 -3.61 -26.88
CA SER A 440 36.42 -2.47 -27.25
C SER A 440 37.90 -2.66 -26.91
N SER A 441 38.23 -3.72 -26.15
CA SER A 441 39.59 -4.00 -25.72
C SER A 441 40.53 -4.26 -26.90
N ALA A 442 41.78 -3.80 -26.79
CA ALA A 442 42.78 -3.98 -27.84
C ALA A 442 43.08 -5.47 -28.16
N ALA A 443 42.68 -6.38 -27.27
CA ALA A 443 42.80 -7.83 -27.47
C ALA A 443 41.88 -8.35 -28.60
N PHE A 444 40.75 -7.68 -28.87
CA PHE A 444 39.81 -8.04 -29.93
C PHE A 444 40.23 -7.58 -31.34
N ALA A 445 41.17 -6.65 -31.46
CA ALA A 445 41.47 -5.93 -32.70
C ALA A 445 42.12 -6.76 -33.84
N THR A 446 42.36 -8.07 -33.66
CA THR A 446 42.93 -8.92 -34.71
C THR A 446 42.22 -10.27 -34.86
N GLY A 447 41.21 -10.31 -35.73
CA GLY A 447 40.71 -11.55 -36.35
C GLY A 447 39.42 -12.14 -35.77
N LEU A 448 38.74 -11.44 -34.86
CA LEU A 448 37.55 -11.90 -34.13
C LEU A 448 36.27 -11.09 -34.48
N ASP A 449 36.22 -10.45 -35.65
CA ASP A 449 35.14 -9.51 -36.01
C ASP A 449 33.73 -10.15 -35.93
N ASN A 450 33.60 -11.46 -36.17
CA ASN A 450 32.32 -12.16 -36.10
C ASN A 450 31.94 -12.53 -34.66
N GLU A 451 32.90 -12.93 -33.85
CA GLU A 451 32.74 -13.20 -32.42
C GLU A 451 32.37 -11.91 -31.68
N VAL A 452 33.07 -10.81 -31.97
CA VAL A 452 32.76 -9.46 -31.44
C VAL A 452 31.34 -9.05 -31.82
N ALA A 453 30.99 -9.11 -33.11
CA ALA A 453 29.64 -8.73 -33.55
C ALA A 453 28.54 -9.63 -32.94
N TYR A 454 28.84 -10.89 -32.62
CA TYR A 454 27.91 -11.76 -31.93
C TYR A 454 27.75 -11.37 -30.45
N ILE A 455 28.86 -11.04 -29.77
CA ILE A 455 28.85 -10.58 -28.37
C ILE A 455 28.14 -9.23 -28.25
N ASP A 456 28.45 -8.26 -29.11
CA ASP A 456 27.79 -6.95 -29.14
C ASP A 456 26.27 -7.12 -29.29
N ALA A 457 25.83 -7.99 -30.20
CA ALA A 457 24.40 -8.28 -30.39
C ALA A 457 23.77 -8.99 -29.18
N LEU A 458 24.51 -9.86 -28.49
CA LEU A 458 24.04 -10.52 -27.27
C LEU A 458 23.91 -9.53 -26.12
N ASN A 459 24.94 -8.71 -25.88
CA ASN A 459 24.94 -7.69 -24.84
C ASN A 459 23.81 -6.69 -25.09
N ALA A 460 23.68 -6.15 -26.31
CA ALA A 460 22.61 -5.22 -26.67
C ALA A 460 21.19 -5.82 -26.48
N ARG A 461 21.01 -7.12 -26.73
CA ARG A 461 19.73 -7.80 -26.46
C ARG A 461 19.50 -8.00 -24.96
N THR A 462 20.54 -8.33 -24.19
CA THR A 462 20.45 -8.51 -22.75
C THR A 462 20.08 -7.19 -22.08
N THR A 463 20.83 -6.11 -22.34
CA THR A 463 20.54 -4.76 -21.86
C THR A 463 19.12 -4.36 -22.21
N LEU A 464 18.72 -4.43 -23.49
CA LEU A 464 17.35 -4.11 -23.89
C LEU A 464 16.26 -4.86 -23.09
N ASN A 465 16.49 -6.13 -22.77
CA ASN A 465 15.50 -6.91 -22.02
C ASN A 465 15.46 -6.54 -20.53
N ALA A 466 16.59 -6.12 -19.96
CA ALA A 466 16.65 -5.57 -18.61
C ALA A 466 15.89 -4.24 -18.58
N ASP A 467 16.24 -3.27 -19.44
CA ASP A 467 15.58 -1.97 -19.52
C ASP A 467 14.06 -2.09 -19.73
N ILE A 468 13.61 -3.06 -20.56
CA ILE A 468 12.19 -3.34 -20.76
C ILE A 468 11.52 -3.89 -19.49
N ALA A 469 12.20 -4.75 -18.74
CA ALA A 469 11.66 -5.30 -17.51
C ALA A 469 11.51 -4.19 -16.47
N ASP A 470 12.52 -3.34 -16.31
CA ASP A 470 12.51 -2.22 -15.37
C ASP A 470 11.43 -1.20 -15.74
N PHE A 471 11.30 -0.87 -17.04
CA PHE A 471 10.21 -0.04 -17.53
C PHE A 471 8.83 -0.63 -17.26
N GLN A 472 8.65 -1.95 -17.45
CA GLN A 472 7.38 -2.62 -17.20
C GLN A 472 7.02 -2.62 -15.71
N GLU A 473 7.99 -2.88 -14.85
CA GLU A 473 7.82 -2.80 -13.40
C GLU A 473 7.47 -1.39 -12.95
N ALA A 474 8.22 -0.38 -13.39
CA ALA A 474 7.93 1.02 -13.09
C ALA A 474 6.55 1.46 -13.59
N ARG A 475 6.12 1.00 -14.77
CA ARG A 475 4.79 1.28 -15.32
C ARG A 475 3.68 0.64 -14.49
N ASP A 476 3.85 -0.61 -14.07
CA ASP A 476 2.86 -1.33 -13.26
C ASP A 476 2.74 -0.71 -11.85
N LEU A 477 3.86 -0.21 -11.29
CA LEU A 477 3.86 0.58 -10.06
C LEU A 477 3.12 1.90 -10.23
N ASN A 478 3.41 2.65 -11.30
CA ASN A 478 2.71 3.91 -11.58
C ASN A 478 1.20 3.70 -11.76
N THR A 479 0.79 2.61 -12.42
CA THR A 479 -0.64 2.27 -12.59
C THR A 479 -1.32 1.97 -11.25
N GLN A 480 -0.65 1.27 -10.34
CA GLN A 480 -1.17 1.00 -8.99
C GLN A 480 -1.28 2.29 -8.18
N LEU A 481 -0.27 3.17 -8.25
CA LEU A 481 -0.28 4.47 -7.59
C LEU A 481 -1.43 5.36 -8.11
N GLU A 482 -1.65 5.40 -9.43
CA GLU A 482 -2.78 6.12 -10.03
C GLU A 482 -4.12 5.59 -9.51
N ALA A 483 -4.30 4.27 -9.45
CA ALA A 483 -5.53 3.65 -8.95
C ALA A 483 -5.75 3.92 -7.46
N LEU A 484 -4.69 3.91 -6.64
CA LEU A 484 -4.76 4.24 -5.21
C LEU A 484 -5.07 5.73 -5.01
N THR A 485 -4.50 6.61 -5.83
CA THR A 485 -4.79 8.06 -5.82
C THR A 485 -6.25 8.32 -6.22
N GLU A 486 -6.75 7.62 -7.23
CA GLU A 486 -8.16 7.69 -7.64
C GLU A 486 -9.09 7.18 -6.53
N ALA A 487 -8.73 6.09 -5.85
CA ALA A 487 -9.51 5.57 -4.72
C ALA A 487 -9.57 6.55 -3.53
N VAL A 488 -8.46 7.22 -3.20
CA VAL A 488 -8.43 8.30 -2.19
C VAL A 488 -9.32 9.46 -2.62
N THR A 489 -9.25 9.84 -3.91
CA THR A 489 -10.08 10.92 -4.46
C THR A 489 -11.56 10.56 -4.41
N GLU A 490 -11.96 9.37 -4.86
CA GLU A 490 -13.34 8.90 -4.82
C GLU A 490 -13.87 8.82 -3.39
N ALA A 491 -13.08 8.35 -2.43
CA ALA A 491 -13.45 8.32 -1.02
C ALA A 491 -13.63 9.73 -0.43
N ASN A 492 -12.78 10.68 -0.83
CA ASN A 492 -12.89 12.08 -0.42
C ASN A 492 -14.06 12.81 -1.10
N ASP A 493 -14.37 12.48 -2.35
CA ASP A 493 -15.50 13.03 -3.10
C ASP A 493 -16.83 12.65 -2.44
N VAL A 494 -16.95 11.45 -1.85
CA VAL A 494 -18.12 11.09 -1.04
C VAL A 494 -18.29 12.07 0.14
N LEU A 495 -17.22 12.41 0.85
CA LEU A 495 -17.29 13.32 2.00
C LEU A 495 -17.58 14.77 1.56
N THR A 496 -16.98 15.22 0.47
CA THR A 496 -17.04 16.62 0.01
C THR A 496 -18.23 16.92 -0.91
N GLU A 497 -18.60 16.01 -1.81
CA GLU A 497 -19.70 16.19 -2.77
C GLU A 497 -21.02 15.60 -2.27
N ASP A 498 -21.04 14.41 -1.66
CA ASP A 498 -22.28 13.78 -1.20
C ASP A 498 -22.72 14.25 0.19
N TYR A 499 -21.75 14.50 1.09
CA TYR A 499 -22.02 14.94 2.47
C TYR A 499 -21.74 16.42 2.72
N GLU A 500 -21.17 17.15 1.75
CA GLU A 500 -20.88 18.59 1.84
C GLU A 500 -20.00 18.97 3.06
N TYR A 501 -19.03 18.12 3.41
CA TYR A 501 -18.00 18.45 4.40
C TYR A 501 -16.70 18.87 3.74
N ASN A 502 -16.04 19.87 4.30
CA ASN A 502 -14.64 20.15 4.04
C ASN A 502 -13.79 19.23 4.92
N VAL A 503 -13.10 18.26 4.31
CA VAL A 503 -12.28 17.28 5.02
C VAL A 503 -10.92 17.89 5.34
N ILE A 504 -10.58 17.96 6.62
CA ILE A 504 -9.37 18.59 7.13
C ILE A 504 -8.51 17.52 7.83
N THR A 505 -7.32 17.28 7.30
CA THR A 505 -6.33 16.35 7.88
C THR A 505 -5.19 17.06 8.60
N ASP A 506 -5.03 18.37 8.38
CA ASP A 506 -4.06 19.22 9.07
C ASP A 506 -4.82 20.19 9.98
N PHE A 507 -4.64 20.08 11.29
CA PHE A 507 -5.44 20.83 12.27
C PHE A 507 -5.19 22.34 12.13
N GLY A 508 -6.24 23.05 11.70
CA GLY A 508 -6.28 24.51 11.66
C GLY A 508 -7.68 25.04 11.99
N ASP A 509 -7.84 26.37 11.97
CA ASP A 509 -9.10 27.04 12.30
C ASP A 509 -10.28 26.50 11.49
N ALA A 510 -11.41 26.28 12.17
CA ALA A 510 -12.67 25.94 11.52
C ALA A 510 -13.16 27.11 10.67
N THR A 511 -13.83 26.76 9.57
CA THR A 511 -14.39 27.67 8.59
C THR A 511 -15.85 28.00 8.94
N ASN A 512 -16.57 28.62 8.01
CA ASN A 512 -18.01 28.86 8.17
C ASN A 512 -18.85 27.76 7.48
N GLU A 513 -18.20 26.78 6.87
CA GLU A 513 -18.82 25.63 6.19
C GLU A 513 -18.88 24.44 7.16
N ASN A 514 -19.36 23.26 6.71
CA ASN A 514 -19.28 22.08 7.58
C ASN A 514 -17.87 21.51 7.51
N ASP A 515 -17.14 21.49 8.62
CA ASP A 515 -15.78 20.95 8.65
C ASP A 515 -15.72 19.55 9.28
N LEU A 516 -14.94 18.67 8.68
CA LEU A 516 -14.68 17.32 9.18
C LEU A 516 -13.19 17.13 9.41
N TYR A 517 -12.78 17.16 10.67
CA TYR A 517 -11.42 16.86 11.09
C TYR A 517 -11.28 15.35 11.25
N VAL A 518 -10.35 14.75 10.53
CA VAL A 518 -10.01 13.32 10.69
C VAL A 518 -8.74 13.24 11.51
N PHE A 519 -8.85 12.70 12.73
CA PHE A 519 -7.68 12.52 13.59
C PHE A 519 -6.77 11.42 13.00
N VAL A 520 -5.53 11.79 12.75
CA VAL A 520 -4.43 10.88 12.43
C VAL A 520 -3.49 10.90 13.64
N ASP A 521 -3.05 9.72 14.08
CA ASP A 521 -2.17 9.60 15.24
C ASP A 521 -0.84 10.30 14.95
N ASP A 522 -0.60 11.41 15.64
CA ASP A 522 0.64 12.18 15.60
C ASP A 522 1.09 12.45 17.03
N ALA A 523 1.56 11.39 17.67
CA ALA A 523 1.82 11.35 19.09
C ALA A 523 2.84 12.41 19.53
N GLY A 524 2.49 13.20 20.57
CA GLY A 524 3.35 14.26 21.10
C GLY A 524 3.22 15.62 20.41
N THR A 525 2.26 15.79 19.50
CA THR A 525 1.91 17.09 18.92
C THR A 525 0.85 17.84 19.71
N GLN A 526 0.82 19.16 19.51
CA GLN A 526 -0.18 20.07 20.06
C GLN A 526 -0.87 20.79 18.90
N ASN A 527 -2.19 20.66 18.85
CA ASN A 527 -3.05 21.22 17.81
C ASN A 527 -4.04 22.20 18.43
N ASP A 528 -4.32 23.31 17.74
CA ASP A 528 -5.30 24.30 18.17
C ASP A 528 -6.33 24.49 17.04
N ILE A 529 -7.62 24.46 17.39
CA ILE A 529 -8.75 24.72 16.47
C ILE A 529 -9.55 25.90 17.00
N ASP A 530 -9.51 27.03 16.30
CA ASP A 530 -10.39 28.16 16.56
C ASP A 530 -11.73 28.01 15.80
N ASN A 531 -12.79 28.63 16.33
CA ASN A 531 -14.14 28.70 15.73
C ASN A 531 -14.91 27.37 15.56
N PHE A 532 -14.45 26.27 16.17
CA PHE A 532 -15.09 24.96 16.05
C PHE A 532 -16.55 24.98 16.56
N GLY A 533 -17.51 24.77 15.65
CA GLY A 533 -18.94 24.80 15.91
C GLY A 533 -19.55 26.21 16.02
N ASP A 534 -18.81 27.27 15.68
CA ASP A 534 -19.34 28.65 15.68
C ASP A 534 -20.32 28.89 14.51
N GLU A 535 -19.98 28.42 13.31
CA GLU A 535 -20.80 28.41 12.10
C GLU A 535 -20.60 27.06 11.38
N GLY A 536 -21.64 26.53 10.72
CA GLY A 536 -21.55 25.19 10.13
C GLY A 536 -21.77 24.05 11.12
N THR A 537 -21.66 22.80 10.64
CA THR A 537 -21.68 21.59 11.48
C THR A 537 -20.31 20.97 11.46
N ASP A 538 -19.59 21.07 12.57
CA ASP A 538 -18.22 20.58 12.65
C ASP A 538 -18.11 19.28 13.43
N TYR A 539 -17.23 18.41 12.94
CA TYR A 539 -16.94 17.11 13.51
C TYR A 539 -15.43 16.89 13.64
N ILE A 540 -15.03 16.21 14.72
CA ILE A 540 -13.73 15.54 14.80
C ILE A 540 -13.99 14.04 14.90
N PHE A 541 -13.49 13.27 13.93
CA PHE A 541 -13.54 11.82 13.94
C PHE A 541 -12.25 11.25 14.49
N PHE A 542 -12.36 10.50 15.59
CA PHE A 542 -11.23 9.81 16.22
C PHE A 542 -11.17 8.32 15.86
N GLY A 543 -12.28 7.73 15.40
CA GLY A 543 -12.42 6.30 15.18
C GLY A 543 -13.32 5.62 16.20
N GLU A 544 -14.00 4.54 15.80
CA GLU A 544 -14.98 3.82 16.64
C GLU A 544 -14.38 3.18 17.90
N GLY A 545 -13.06 2.98 17.93
CA GLY A 545 -12.33 2.37 19.05
C GLY A 545 -12.14 3.30 20.25
N TYR A 546 -12.31 4.62 20.08
CA TYR A 546 -12.08 5.59 21.14
C TYR A 546 -13.25 5.73 22.10
N THR A 547 -12.93 5.93 23.37
CA THR A 547 -13.91 6.23 24.42
C THR A 547 -13.58 7.54 25.11
N ALA A 548 -14.56 8.43 25.23
CA ALA A 548 -14.34 9.71 25.87
C ALA A 548 -14.47 9.65 27.40
N VAL A 549 -13.53 10.30 28.09
CA VAL A 549 -13.41 10.33 29.55
C VAL A 549 -13.28 11.77 30.05
N ALA A 550 -14.29 12.21 30.80
CA ALA A 550 -14.25 13.54 31.41
C ALA A 550 -13.30 13.59 32.61
N LEU A 551 -12.31 14.48 32.57
CA LEU A 551 -11.48 14.77 33.73
C LEU A 551 -12.27 15.61 34.74
N THR A 552 -12.36 15.12 35.98
CA THR A 552 -13.09 15.84 37.04
C THR A 552 -12.30 17.02 37.58
N GLU A 553 -12.97 17.97 38.23
CA GLU A 553 -12.34 19.16 38.80
C GLU A 553 -11.16 18.80 39.72
N GLY A 554 -9.96 19.27 39.36
CA GLY A 554 -8.72 19.01 40.08
C GLY A 554 -7.97 17.75 39.67
N GLN A 555 -8.48 16.97 38.73
CA GLN A 555 -7.71 15.96 37.99
C GLN A 555 -7.06 16.60 36.76
N THR A 556 -5.89 16.08 36.41
CA THR A 556 -5.16 16.39 35.20
C THR A 556 -4.77 15.09 34.51
N ILE A 557 -4.43 15.15 33.23
CA ILE A 557 -3.92 13.97 32.51
C ILE A 557 -2.72 13.34 33.25
N ASN A 558 -1.90 14.17 33.90
CA ASN A 558 -0.74 13.79 34.73
C ASN A 558 -1.06 12.90 35.96
N ASP A 559 -2.33 12.74 36.33
CA ASP A 559 -2.75 11.91 37.45
C ASP A 559 -2.93 10.42 37.10
N ARG A 560 -2.58 10.01 35.86
CA ARG A 560 -2.66 8.62 35.36
C ARG A 560 -4.07 8.04 35.44
N VAL A 561 -5.00 8.77 34.84
CA VAL A 561 -6.44 8.59 34.98
C VAL A 561 -7.05 7.59 34.00
N GLY A 562 -6.25 7.01 33.10
CA GLY A 562 -6.73 6.13 32.05
C GLY A 562 -6.94 4.66 32.43
N SER A 563 -7.26 3.88 31.41
CA SER A 563 -7.50 2.45 31.40
C SER A 563 -6.37 1.73 30.66
N ALA A 564 -5.95 0.57 31.15
CA ALA A 564 -4.86 -0.19 30.52
C ALA A 564 -5.30 -1.07 29.34
N SER A 565 -6.57 -0.98 28.92
CA SER A 565 -7.17 -1.87 27.92
C SER A 565 -8.21 -1.18 27.04
N GLN A 566 -8.20 0.14 27.01
CA GLN A 566 -9.09 0.96 26.19
C GLN A 566 -8.27 2.11 25.64
N LEU A 567 -8.66 2.55 24.44
CA LEU A 567 -8.15 3.77 23.84
C LEU A 567 -9.09 4.91 24.24
N GLU A 568 -8.54 5.94 24.88
CA GLU A 568 -9.32 6.98 25.54
C GLU A 568 -9.02 8.38 25.00
N ILE A 569 -10.04 9.23 25.02
CA ILE A 569 -9.93 10.67 24.81
C ILE A 569 -10.28 11.33 26.14
N PHE A 570 -9.30 11.94 26.79
CA PHE A 570 -9.58 12.70 28.01
C PHE A 570 -9.90 14.13 27.66
N TRP A 571 -10.98 14.68 28.21
CA TRP A 571 -11.29 16.10 28.01
C TRP A 571 -11.32 16.88 29.30
N GLN A 572 -10.87 18.13 29.22
CA GLN A 572 -10.76 19.07 30.33
C GLN A 572 -11.14 20.47 29.87
N GLN A 573 -11.87 21.20 30.70
CA GLN A 573 -12.05 22.64 30.47
C GLN A 573 -10.82 23.41 31.00
N ASP A 574 -10.17 24.21 30.15
CA ASP A 574 -9.20 25.22 30.57
C ASP A 574 -9.64 26.63 30.15
N GLY A 575 -9.99 27.45 31.14
CA GLY A 575 -10.56 28.77 30.88
C GLY A 575 -11.83 28.70 30.03
N ASN A 576 -11.77 29.24 28.82
CA ASN A 576 -12.85 29.24 27.83
C ASN A 576 -12.66 28.17 26.74
N ASN A 577 -11.66 27.30 26.87
CA ASN A 577 -11.29 26.33 25.84
C ASN A 577 -11.53 24.90 26.34
N LEU A 578 -11.89 24.01 25.42
CA LEU A 578 -11.91 22.58 25.66
C LEU A 578 -10.55 22.01 25.23
N VAL A 579 -9.88 21.29 26.12
CA VAL A 579 -8.62 20.59 25.82
C VAL A 579 -8.90 19.10 25.79
N LEU A 580 -8.53 18.45 24.69
CA LEU A 580 -8.60 17.01 24.47
C LEU A 580 -7.19 16.42 24.57
N TYR A 581 -7.05 15.29 25.25
CA TYR A 581 -5.83 14.49 25.31
C TYR A 581 -6.16 13.13 24.71
N VAL A 582 -5.63 12.87 23.51
CA VAL A 582 -5.92 11.67 22.73
C VAL A 582 -4.76 10.69 22.91
N GLU A 583 -5.06 9.45 23.30
CA GLU A 583 -4.04 8.41 23.43
C GLU A 583 -3.64 7.83 22.06
N ALA A 584 -2.33 7.69 21.82
CA ALA A 584 -1.80 7.00 20.64
C ALA A 584 -1.91 5.46 20.76
N ASN A 585 -1.89 4.94 21.99
CA ASN A 585 -1.91 3.50 22.27
C ASN A 585 -2.77 3.19 23.50
N GLU A 586 -3.33 1.98 23.56
CA GLU A 586 -3.98 1.50 24.78
C GLU A 586 -3.02 1.60 25.97
N ALA A 587 -3.50 2.09 27.11
CA ALA A 587 -2.76 2.29 28.36
C ALA A 587 -1.88 3.56 28.47
N SER A 588 -1.79 4.41 27.45
CA SER A 588 -1.00 5.66 27.50
C SER A 588 -1.38 6.56 28.69
N GLY A 589 -2.66 6.66 29.01
CA GLY A 589 -3.22 7.42 30.13
C GLY A 589 -2.99 6.78 31.50
N THR A 590 -2.44 5.56 31.57
CA THR A 590 -2.01 4.90 32.81
C THR A 590 -0.50 4.98 33.04
N ASP A 591 0.28 5.05 31.96
CA ASP A 591 1.73 5.16 31.98
C ASP A 591 2.20 6.28 31.05
N LEU A 592 1.90 7.51 31.48
CA LEU A 592 2.16 8.73 30.73
C LEU A 592 3.64 8.88 30.35
N ASN A 593 4.00 8.40 29.18
CA ASN A 593 5.08 9.01 28.42
C ASN A 593 4.44 10.13 27.62
N GLY A 594 4.91 11.36 27.79
CA GLY A 594 4.34 12.53 27.09
C GLY A 594 4.47 12.48 25.56
N GLY A 595 5.13 11.46 25.01
CA GLY A 595 5.16 11.19 23.57
C GLY A 595 4.05 10.26 23.08
N ASP A 596 3.19 9.72 23.97
CA ASP A 596 2.12 8.78 23.61
C ASP A 596 0.72 9.43 23.69
N ILE A 597 0.67 10.77 23.81
CA ILE A 597 -0.55 11.57 23.92
C ILE A 597 -0.46 12.78 22.99
N THR A 598 -1.52 13.02 22.22
CA THR A 598 -1.71 14.23 21.41
C THR A 598 -2.66 15.19 22.11
N GLU A 599 -2.30 16.47 22.16
CA GLU A 599 -3.15 17.52 22.76
C GLU A 599 -3.87 18.30 21.66
N ILE A 600 -5.20 18.44 21.78
CA ILE A 600 -6.03 19.26 20.87
C ILE A 600 -6.80 20.29 21.69
N THR A 601 -6.60 21.57 21.42
CA THR A 601 -7.36 22.67 22.04
C THR A 601 -8.46 23.14 21.10
N LEU A 602 -9.71 23.12 21.54
CA LEU A 602 -10.83 23.79 20.87
C LEU A 602 -11.11 25.13 21.56
N THR A 603 -10.71 26.22 20.92
CA THR A 603 -10.84 27.56 21.49
C THR A 603 -12.29 27.99 21.53
N GLY A 604 -12.74 28.49 22.69
CA GLY A 604 -14.11 29.00 22.85
C GLY A 604 -15.20 27.93 23.06
N VAL A 605 -14.85 26.65 23.00
CA VAL A 605 -15.79 25.53 23.17
C VAL A 605 -15.94 25.15 24.65
N ASN A 606 -17.18 24.98 25.13
CA ASN A 606 -17.43 24.47 26.47
C ASN A 606 -17.67 22.96 26.47
N VAL A 607 -17.16 22.27 27.48
CA VAL A 607 -17.36 20.82 27.67
C VAL A 607 -18.83 20.41 27.82
N GLN A 608 -19.73 21.33 28.17
CA GLN A 608 -21.16 21.01 28.28
C GLN A 608 -21.89 21.04 26.93
N ASP A 609 -21.27 21.66 25.93
CA ASP A 609 -21.87 21.85 24.62
C ASP A 609 -21.42 20.75 23.66
N VAL A 610 -20.41 19.95 24.00
CA VAL A 610 -19.93 18.85 23.16
C VAL A 610 -20.73 17.56 23.34
N ASP A 611 -20.91 16.82 22.24
CA ASP A 611 -21.34 15.42 22.24
C ASP A 611 -20.22 14.54 21.71
N PHE A 612 -20.18 13.30 22.20
CA PHE A 612 -19.29 12.27 21.67
C PHE A 612 -20.05 10.97 21.43
N SER A 613 -20.20 10.60 20.17
CA SER A 613 -20.90 9.38 19.78
C SER A 613 -20.32 8.79 18.50
N ASN A 614 -20.23 7.46 18.45
CA ASN A 614 -19.72 6.71 17.29
C ASN A 614 -18.34 7.20 16.80
N GLY A 615 -17.43 7.58 17.72
CA GLY A 615 -16.10 8.09 17.37
C GLY A 615 -16.07 9.57 16.95
N PHE A 616 -17.22 10.25 16.86
CA PHE A 616 -17.30 11.67 16.52
C PHE A 616 -17.43 12.53 17.76
N LEU A 617 -16.65 13.61 17.83
CA LEU A 617 -16.89 14.76 18.68
C LEU A 617 -17.55 15.87 17.85
N SER A 618 -18.62 16.46 18.38
CA SER A 618 -19.27 17.63 17.77
C SER A 618 -19.73 18.62 18.85
N VAL A 619 -20.04 19.84 18.45
CA VAL A 619 -20.70 20.83 19.32
C VAL A 619 -22.20 20.82 19.04
N ASN A 620 -23.00 20.56 20.06
CA ASN A 620 -24.42 20.83 20.02
C ASN A 620 -24.60 22.35 19.93
N SER A 621 -24.95 22.86 18.75
CA SER A 621 -25.23 24.28 18.56
C SER A 621 -26.16 24.78 19.68
N ALA A 622 -25.67 25.75 20.45
CA ALA A 622 -26.48 26.42 21.46
C ALA A 622 -27.61 27.18 20.73
N ALA A 623 -28.85 26.77 20.97
CA ALA A 623 -30.06 27.37 20.39
C ALA A 623 -30.19 28.90 20.59
#